data_AF-A0A815LRU9-F1
#
_entry.id   AF-A0A815LRU9-F1
#
_cell.length_a   1.000
_cell.length_b   1.000
_cell.length_c   1.000
_cell.angle_alpha   90.00
_cell.angle_beta   90.00
_cell.angle_gamma   90.00
#
_symmetry.space_group_name_H-M   'P 1'
#
loop_
_entity.id
_entity.type
_entity.pdbx_description
1 polymer ?
#
loop_
_entity_poly.entity_id
_entity_poly.type
_entity_poly.pdbx_seq_one_letter_code
_entity_poly.pdbx_strand_id
1 'polypeptide(L)'
;MAESTHVSNIASSTQIPKELCKQSKLDQEKKSLLKSNQNQNVNGERTKNNSNLAASPVTDFRSVLTDAEREILADEENTEHGRHKHKERWKRIIKTIRKKEYEESSNENEEILSESIDEKPKTIINEISVSNKKIRYFIGKDYANAYDEDFKNLEKFEEDCVDRKIFPRMPWHDEALVVSGEAARDCARHFIQRWNIHKADQYRFNEFFPYILPKSYDDDQLFDSSMLSDILGEKLKPIRFDAQCVRSAADWSCSIGPKETSIQNAYIHMIKSAQHFIYIENQFFVSIANDTTIKNLIDDALYHRIIDAANKKEKFRVYVVLPLLPGFSNENAVQAVLYCIMRSINKGETSLYQRLIRDGVSNPEEYITFYGMRNWDILMDTLITEIIYVHSKLMIVDDRMCICGSANINDRSLQGSRDSEFCLAVEDDEMIDSQLNGQKQKVGLFSSTWRKKLFRQLLGIKNEEEMSVDDPCSDEFYEYFRRRAKANAQIYEEVFNTLPTNRVRTFIEVTEYTQKSKLRDTDPLAAHKKCKQIKGFVVEFPLEYVADDVLIPKWTTKEGLI
;
A
#
# COMPACT_ATOMS: atom_id res chain seq x y z
N MET A 1 40.51 37.24 42.03
CA MET A 1 40.55 37.84 43.38
C MET A 1 39.28 37.44 44.12
N ALA A 2 39.26 36.55 45.11
CA ALA A 2 40.32 35.66 45.57
C ALA A 2 39.75 34.44 46.32
N GLU A 3 40.33 33.22 46.28
CA GLU A 3 41.15 32.49 45.28
C GLU A 3 41.29 31.00 45.79
N SER A 4 41.97 30.09 45.05
CA SER A 4 42.69 28.83 45.45
C SER A 4 42.39 28.06 46.77
N THR A 5 42.49 26.73 46.92
CA THR A 5 43.12 25.62 46.14
C THR A 5 42.71 24.28 46.77
N HIS A 6 42.54 23.20 45.98
CA HIS A 6 43.29 21.95 46.15
C HIS A 6 42.95 20.92 45.05
N VAL A 7 43.98 20.50 44.31
CA VAL A 7 43.95 19.36 43.39
C VAL A 7 44.62 18.18 44.09
N SER A 8 44.02 16.99 44.04
CA SER A 8 44.64 15.72 44.44
C SER A 8 44.64 14.74 43.28
N ASN A 9 45.80 14.57 42.66
CA ASN A 9 46.02 13.54 41.63
C ASN A 9 46.01 12.15 42.28
N ILE A 10 45.25 11.21 41.71
CA ILE A 10 45.61 9.79 41.75
C ILE A 10 45.54 9.24 40.32
N ALA A 11 46.71 9.00 39.74
CA ALA A 11 46.85 8.24 38.52
C ALA A 11 47.09 6.77 38.89
N SER A 12 46.29 5.85 38.35
CA SER A 12 46.56 4.42 38.39
C SER A 12 46.55 3.87 36.96
N SER A 13 47.70 3.34 36.55
CA SER A 13 47.96 2.84 35.20
C SER A 13 47.28 1.50 34.91
N THR A 14 46.63 1.38 33.76
CA THR A 14 46.38 0.09 33.09
C THR A 14 46.94 0.14 31.67
N GLN A 15 47.91 -0.72 31.39
CA GLN A 15 48.61 -0.78 30.10
C GLN A 15 47.73 -1.44 29.03
N ILE A 16 47.60 -0.80 27.87
CA ILE A 16 47.03 -1.42 26.67
C ILE A 16 48.14 -2.22 25.95
N PRO A 17 47.93 -3.50 25.58
CA PRO A 17 48.96 -4.32 24.92
C PRO A 17 49.39 -3.80 23.53
N LYS A 18 50.70 -3.80 23.26
CA LYS A 18 51.32 -3.31 22.01
C LYS A 18 51.33 -4.34 20.86
N GLU A 19 50.18 -4.79 20.38
CA GLU A 19 50.10 -5.70 19.21
C GLU A 19 49.40 -5.11 17.97
N LEU A 20 48.75 -3.94 18.06
CA LEU A 20 48.02 -3.32 16.94
C LEU A 20 48.87 -2.45 15.97
N CYS A 21 50.20 -2.57 15.99
CA CYS A 21 51.12 -1.74 15.20
C CYS A 21 51.87 -2.51 14.09
N LYS A 22 51.21 -3.46 13.42
CA LYS A 22 51.74 -4.18 12.24
C LYS A 22 50.88 -4.12 10.97
N GLN A 23 49.59 -3.78 11.04
CA GLN A 23 48.76 -3.60 9.83
C GLN A 23 49.15 -2.36 9.01
N SER A 24 49.66 -1.29 9.64
CA SER A 24 49.84 0.03 9.00
C SER A 24 50.97 0.14 7.97
N LYS A 25 51.80 -0.90 7.79
CA LYS A 25 52.86 -0.92 6.77
C LYS A 25 52.44 -1.53 5.43
N LEU A 26 51.54 -2.52 5.40
CA LEU A 26 51.07 -3.11 4.14
C LEU A 26 50.25 -2.12 3.29
N ASP A 27 49.50 -1.22 3.91
CA ASP A 27 48.68 -0.22 3.21
C ASP A 27 49.49 0.95 2.62
N GLN A 28 50.74 1.13 3.04
CA GLN A 28 51.66 2.10 2.44
C GLN A 28 52.35 1.54 1.19
N GLU A 29 52.69 0.25 1.15
CA GLU A 29 53.30 -0.39 -0.02
C GLU A 29 52.31 -0.59 -1.18
N LYS A 30 51.02 -0.85 -0.90
CA LYS A 30 49.99 -0.85 -1.97
C LYS A 30 49.79 0.52 -2.63
N LYS A 31 50.14 1.63 -1.97
CA LYS A 31 50.01 2.99 -2.52
C LYS A 31 51.19 3.45 -3.39
N SER A 32 52.33 2.76 -3.38
CA SER A 32 53.44 3.05 -4.32
C SER A 32 53.24 2.34 -5.66
N LEU A 33 52.80 1.09 -5.65
CA LEU A 33 52.55 0.27 -6.85
C LEU A 33 51.44 0.79 -7.78
N LEU A 34 50.47 1.56 -7.27
CA LEU A 34 49.45 2.22 -8.10
C LEU A 34 49.93 3.53 -8.77
N LYS A 35 51.07 4.09 -8.37
CA LYS A 35 51.58 5.36 -8.94
C LYS A 35 52.55 5.18 -10.12
N SER A 36 53.01 3.96 -10.41
CA SER A 36 53.94 3.68 -11.51
C SER A 36 53.27 3.38 -12.87
N ASN A 37 51.95 3.17 -12.91
CA ASN A 37 51.21 2.84 -14.15
C ASN A 37 50.47 4.03 -14.80
N GLN A 38 50.70 5.26 -14.33
CA GLN A 38 50.19 6.48 -14.96
C GLN A 38 51.33 7.33 -15.55
N ASN A 39 51.97 6.85 -16.62
CA ASN A 39 52.68 7.67 -17.61
C ASN A 39 53.23 6.81 -18.77
N GLN A 40 52.39 6.44 -19.74
CA GLN A 40 52.82 6.33 -21.14
C GLN A 40 51.64 6.24 -22.14
N ASN A 41 51.75 7.07 -23.18
CA ASN A 41 51.17 6.97 -24.52
C ASN A 41 49.65 7.19 -24.76
N VAL A 42 49.42 8.45 -25.16
CA VAL A 42 48.30 9.01 -25.92
C VAL A 42 48.06 8.27 -27.26
N ASN A 43 46.83 7.77 -27.48
CA ASN A 43 45.99 7.97 -28.68
C ASN A 43 44.79 7.01 -28.64
N GLY A 44 43.56 7.55 -28.53
CA GLY A 44 42.33 6.75 -28.48
C GLY A 44 41.09 7.60 -28.21
N GLU A 45 40.00 7.27 -28.89
CA GLU A 45 38.75 8.04 -29.02
C GLU A 45 38.07 8.44 -27.70
N ARG A 46 37.38 9.60 -27.71
CA ARG A 46 36.59 10.10 -26.58
C ARG A 46 35.33 9.25 -26.35
N THR A 47 35.42 8.24 -25.50
CA THR A 47 34.25 7.63 -24.84
C THR A 47 33.96 8.34 -23.51
N LYS A 48 32.70 8.76 -23.30
CA LYS A 48 32.24 9.31 -22.01
C LYS A 48 31.85 8.16 -21.08
N ASN A 49 32.73 7.76 -20.18
CA ASN A 49 32.37 6.84 -19.10
C ASN A 49 31.56 7.57 -18.02
N ASN A 50 30.23 7.42 -18.07
CA ASN A 50 29.41 7.59 -16.87
C ASN A 50 29.68 6.40 -15.93
N SER A 51 29.90 6.68 -14.65
CA SER A 51 29.97 5.66 -13.61
C SER A 51 28.58 5.06 -13.38
N ASN A 52 28.33 3.87 -13.93
CA ASN A 52 27.11 3.12 -13.66
C ASN A 52 27.04 2.73 -12.19
N LEU A 53 26.04 3.26 -11.49
CA LEU A 53 25.49 2.61 -10.30
C LEU A 53 25.01 1.22 -10.73
N ALA A 54 25.54 0.17 -10.10
CA ALA A 54 25.09 -1.19 -10.36
C ALA A 54 23.63 -1.32 -9.95
N ALA A 55 22.75 -1.58 -10.92
CA ALA A 55 21.38 -1.96 -10.63
C ALA A 55 21.39 -3.26 -9.79
N SER A 56 20.57 -3.30 -8.74
CA SER A 56 20.24 -4.57 -8.06
C SER A 56 19.67 -5.57 -9.09
N PRO A 57 19.83 -6.89 -8.87
CA PRO A 57 19.40 -7.90 -9.83
C PRO A 57 17.92 -7.71 -10.16
N VAL A 58 17.71 -7.34 -11.43
CA VAL A 58 16.44 -7.04 -12.04
C VAL A 58 15.61 -8.32 -12.13
N THR A 59 14.31 -8.21 -11.87
CA THR A 59 13.39 -9.35 -11.83
C THR A 59 12.94 -9.69 -13.24
N ASP A 60 13.67 -10.54 -13.95
CA ASP A 60 13.33 -10.93 -15.34
C ASP A 60 11.89 -11.46 -15.42
N PHE A 61 10.97 -10.64 -15.92
CA PHE A 61 9.55 -10.98 -15.98
C PHE A 61 9.26 -12.20 -16.89
N ARG A 62 10.17 -12.58 -17.81
CA ARG A 62 10.01 -13.79 -18.63
C ARG A 62 10.09 -15.07 -17.82
N SER A 63 10.84 -15.05 -16.71
CA SER A 63 10.96 -16.20 -15.81
C SER A 63 9.63 -16.61 -15.17
N VAL A 64 8.68 -15.67 -15.07
CA VAL A 64 7.35 -15.83 -14.44
C VAL A 64 6.32 -16.41 -15.42
N LEU A 65 6.56 -16.35 -16.74
CA LEU A 65 5.62 -16.77 -17.80
C LEU A 65 5.40 -18.29 -17.83
N THR A 66 4.14 -18.71 -17.92
CA THR A 66 3.77 -20.08 -18.35
C THR A 66 4.09 -20.29 -19.84
N ASP A 67 4.24 -21.55 -20.28
CA ASP A 67 4.59 -21.83 -21.68
C ASP A 67 3.50 -21.37 -22.67
N ALA A 68 2.22 -21.47 -22.31
CA ALA A 68 1.11 -20.94 -23.11
C ALA A 68 1.14 -19.40 -23.24
N GLU A 69 1.51 -18.68 -22.17
CA GLU A 69 1.70 -17.22 -22.25
C GLU A 69 2.90 -16.83 -23.13
N ARG A 70 3.94 -17.69 -23.20
CA ARG A 70 5.08 -17.50 -24.11
C ARG A 70 4.68 -17.71 -25.57
N GLU A 71 3.83 -18.70 -25.85
CA GLU A 71 3.29 -18.94 -27.20
C GLU A 71 2.39 -17.79 -27.66
N ILE A 72 1.47 -17.30 -26.80
CA ILE A 72 0.62 -16.13 -27.11
C ILE A 72 1.46 -14.88 -27.40
N LEU A 73 2.52 -14.63 -26.61
CA LEU A 73 3.45 -13.52 -26.85
C LEU A 73 4.21 -13.69 -28.18
N ALA A 74 4.57 -14.91 -28.58
CA ALA A 74 5.23 -15.19 -29.85
C ALA A 74 4.30 -15.05 -31.07
N ASP A 75 3.02 -15.40 -30.94
CA ASP A 75 2.02 -15.18 -31.99
C ASP A 75 1.67 -13.70 -32.16
N GLU A 76 1.60 -12.93 -31.06
CA GLU A 76 1.50 -11.45 -31.16
C GLU A 76 2.71 -10.83 -31.89
N GLU A 77 3.92 -11.37 -31.71
CA GLU A 77 5.13 -10.89 -32.40
C GLU A 77 5.12 -11.16 -33.92
N ASN A 78 4.40 -12.18 -34.39
CA ASN A 78 4.34 -12.57 -35.80
C ASN A 78 3.25 -11.85 -36.62
N THR A 79 2.32 -11.11 -35.99
CA THR A 79 1.24 -10.42 -36.71
C THR A 79 1.64 -9.01 -37.17
N GLU A 80 2.02 -8.89 -38.44
CA GLU A 80 2.62 -7.66 -39.00
C GLU A 80 1.68 -6.42 -39.06
N HIS A 81 0.41 -6.58 -38.69
CA HIS A 81 -0.66 -5.57 -38.84
C HIS A 81 -0.89 -4.65 -37.62
N GLY A 82 -0.11 -4.78 -36.53
CA GLY A 82 -0.26 -3.94 -35.32
C GLY A 82 0.46 -2.58 -35.32
N ARG A 83 1.18 -2.21 -36.39
CA ARG A 83 2.07 -1.02 -36.39
C ARG A 83 1.37 0.31 -36.71
N HIS A 84 0.65 0.88 -35.73
CA HIS A 84 0.68 2.31 -35.32
C HIS A 84 -0.53 2.73 -34.43
N LYS A 85 -0.32 3.76 -33.58
CA LYS A 85 -1.33 4.49 -32.76
C LYS A 85 -1.86 3.87 -31.44
N HIS A 86 -1.02 3.25 -30.61
CA HIS A 86 -1.37 2.99 -29.20
C HIS A 86 -0.26 3.39 -28.21
N LYS A 87 -0.11 4.70 -27.99
CA LYS A 87 0.59 5.29 -26.84
C LYS A 87 -0.22 6.48 -26.33
N GLU A 88 -0.25 6.67 -25.01
CA GLU A 88 -0.79 7.85 -24.31
C GLU A 88 -2.33 8.00 -24.29
N ARG A 89 -3.10 6.91 -24.36
CA ARG A 89 -4.57 7.01 -24.53
C ARG A 89 -5.34 7.17 -23.21
N TRP A 90 -4.99 6.50 -22.12
CA TRP A 90 -5.83 6.47 -20.90
C TRP A 90 -5.84 7.80 -20.17
N LYS A 91 -4.66 8.29 -19.80
CA LYS A 91 -4.55 9.60 -19.13
C LYS A 91 -4.99 10.73 -20.02
N ARG A 92 -4.74 10.69 -21.34
CA ARG A 92 -5.26 11.73 -22.24
C ARG A 92 -6.74 11.62 -22.47
N ILE A 93 -7.37 10.44 -22.51
CA ILE A 93 -8.83 10.36 -22.58
C ILE A 93 -9.44 10.97 -21.31
N ILE A 94 -9.02 10.59 -20.11
CA ILE A 94 -9.62 11.15 -18.88
C ILE A 94 -9.25 12.64 -18.72
N LYS A 95 -8.00 13.04 -18.96
CA LYS A 95 -7.53 14.44 -18.84
C LYS A 95 -8.12 15.34 -19.95
N THR A 96 -8.30 14.85 -21.17
CA THR A 96 -8.94 15.61 -22.28
C THR A 96 -10.46 15.56 -22.19
N ILE A 97 -11.10 14.50 -21.69
CA ILE A 97 -12.53 14.52 -21.38
C ILE A 97 -12.79 15.50 -20.23
N ARG A 98 -12.15 15.35 -19.05
CA ARG A 98 -12.35 16.28 -17.92
C ARG A 98 -11.99 17.73 -18.28
N LYS A 99 -10.96 17.95 -19.12
CA LYS A 99 -10.58 19.29 -19.59
C LYS A 99 -11.55 19.84 -20.65
N LYS A 100 -12.08 19.02 -21.55
CA LYS A 100 -13.15 19.43 -22.48
C LYS A 100 -14.47 19.68 -21.77
N GLU A 101 -14.88 18.81 -20.85
CA GLU A 101 -16.04 19.00 -19.96
C GLU A 101 -15.95 20.37 -19.26
N TYR A 102 -14.75 20.76 -18.77
CA TYR A 102 -14.51 22.10 -18.22
C TYR A 102 -14.53 23.21 -19.29
N GLU A 103 -13.78 23.07 -20.39
CA GLU A 103 -13.66 24.09 -21.46
C GLU A 103 -15.01 24.37 -22.16
N GLU A 104 -15.81 23.34 -22.42
CA GLU A 104 -17.17 23.42 -22.96
C GLU A 104 -18.10 24.12 -21.94
N SER A 105 -18.04 23.75 -20.65
CA SER A 105 -18.81 24.45 -19.59
C SER A 105 -18.40 25.92 -19.40
N SER A 106 -17.12 26.28 -19.63
CA SER A 106 -16.68 27.68 -19.54
C SER A 106 -17.10 28.50 -20.76
N ASN A 107 -17.11 27.91 -21.96
CA ASN A 107 -17.54 28.59 -23.18
C ASN A 107 -19.07 28.81 -23.20
N GLU A 108 -19.87 27.85 -22.73
CA GLU A 108 -21.32 28.06 -22.54
C GLU A 108 -21.61 29.21 -21.55
N ASN A 109 -20.77 29.39 -20.52
CA ASN A 109 -20.92 30.53 -19.60
C ASN A 109 -20.50 31.89 -20.18
N GLU A 110 -19.73 31.94 -21.28
CA GLU A 110 -19.43 33.19 -21.99
C GLU A 110 -20.42 33.49 -23.14
N GLU A 111 -20.97 32.48 -23.81
CA GLU A 111 -21.99 32.68 -24.87
C GLU A 111 -23.42 32.87 -24.34
N ILE A 112 -23.79 32.33 -23.16
CA ILE A 112 -25.16 32.46 -22.59
C ILE A 112 -25.36 33.78 -21.81
N LEU A 113 -24.64 34.85 -22.20
CA LEU A 113 -24.89 36.22 -21.69
C LEU A 113 -25.88 37.02 -22.56
N SER A 114 -26.41 36.43 -23.64
CA SER A 114 -27.48 37.05 -24.43
C SER A 114 -28.43 36.06 -25.11
N GLU A 115 -29.24 35.31 -24.35
CA GLU A 115 -30.66 35.07 -24.68
C GLU A 115 -31.40 34.39 -23.50
N SER A 116 -32.70 34.66 -23.37
CA SER A 116 -33.50 34.30 -22.20
C SER A 116 -33.96 32.83 -22.21
N ILE A 117 -33.50 32.03 -21.25
CA ILE A 117 -33.94 30.63 -21.04
C ILE A 117 -34.35 30.42 -19.55
N ASP A 118 -35.42 29.64 -19.36
CA ASP A 118 -36.19 29.42 -18.11
C ASP A 118 -35.36 29.16 -16.82
N GLU A 119 -35.68 29.87 -15.73
CA GLU A 119 -34.92 29.90 -14.46
C GLU A 119 -35.00 28.63 -13.57
N LYS A 120 -35.31 27.45 -14.13
CA LYS A 120 -35.70 26.26 -13.34
C LYS A 120 -34.58 25.33 -12.81
N PRO A 121 -33.30 25.36 -13.26
CA PRO A 121 -32.23 24.58 -12.62
C PRO A 121 -31.54 25.29 -11.44
N LYS A 122 -31.48 26.63 -11.45
CA LYS A 122 -30.58 27.41 -10.57
C LYS A 122 -31.07 27.56 -9.12
N THR A 123 -32.36 27.37 -8.85
CA THR A 123 -32.97 27.66 -7.54
C THR A 123 -32.68 26.62 -6.46
N ILE A 124 -32.53 25.33 -6.82
CA ILE A 124 -32.33 24.25 -5.84
C ILE A 124 -30.88 24.16 -5.31
N ILE A 125 -29.89 24.56 -6.12
CA ILE A 125 -28.47 24.50 -5.72
C ILE A 125 -28.11 25.63 -4.73
N ASN A 126 -28.75 26.81 -4.86
CA ASN A 126 -28.48 27.95 -3.99
C ASN A 126 -28.89 27.72 -2.52
N GLU A 127 -29.89 26.88 -2.25
CA GLU A 127 -30.30 26.51 -0.87
C GLU A 127 -29.22 25.73 -0.09
N ILE A 128 -28.18 25.22 -0.76
CA ILE A 128 -27.09 24.45 -0.14
C ILE A 128 -25.99 25.35 0.44
N SER A 129 -25.94 26.63 0.07
CA SER A 129 -24.82 27.54 0.38
C SER A 129 -24.92 28.24 1.75
N VAL A 130 -24.94 27.48 2.85
CA VAL A 130 -24.75 28.05 4.20
C VAL A 130 -23.28 28.48 4.39
N SER A 131 -23.08 29.71 4.86
CA SER A 131 -21.77 30.36 4.97
C SER A 131 -20.81 29.61 5.91
N ASN A 132 -19.79 28.98 5.34
CA ASN A 132 -18.62 28.50 6.07
C ASN A 132 -17.34 29.12 5.49
N LYS A 133 -16.46 29.62 6.37
CA LYS A 133 -15.10 30.01 5.97
C LYS A 133 -14.44 28.81 5.28
N LYS A 134 -13.94 28.99 4.05
CA LYS A 134 -13.31 27.92 3.26
C LYS A 134 -11.97 27.49 3.87
N ILE A 135 -12.01 26.66 4.91
CA ILE A 135 -10.85 25.96 5.44
C ILE A 135 -10.36 24.99 4.37
N ARG A 136 -9.11 25.16 3.92
CA ARG A 136 -8.42 24.21 3.04
C ARG A 136 -7.66 23.24 3.93
N TYR A 137 -8.06 21.97 3.95
CA TYR A 137 -7.35 20.93 4.72
C TYR A 137 -6.00 20.57 4.08
N PHE A 138 -5.98 20.40 2.75
CA PHE A 138 -4.79 20.02 1.99
C PHE A 138 -4.19 21.24 1.29
N ILE A 139 -2.99 21.68 1.66
CA ILE A 139 -2.34 22.91 1.16
C ILE A 139 -1.32 22.56 0.06
N GLY A 140 -1.39 23.26 -1.07
CA GLY A 140 -0.46 23.09 -2.19
C GLY A 140 -0.33 21.63 -2.64
N LYS A 141 0.90 21.10 -2.60
CA LYS A 141 1.26 19.73 -2.99
C LYS A 141 0.48 18.66 -2.22
N ASP A 142 0.06 18.92 -0.99
CA ASP A 142 -0.73 17.98 -0.17
C ASP A 142 -2.11 17.65 -0.81
N TYR A 143 -2.58 18.48 -1.74
CA TYR A 143 -3.68 18.11 -2.64
C TYR A 143 -3.13 17.38 -3.88
N ALA A 144 -3.09 16.05 -3.79
CA ALA A 144 -2.54 15.17 -4.84
C ALA A 144 -3.53 14.11 -5.34
N ASN A 145 -3.32 13.65 -6.57
CA ASN A 145 -3.93 12.46 -7.15
C ASN A 145 -2.86 11.75 -8.01
N ALA A 146 -2.40 10.57 -7.55
CA ALA A 146 -1.29 9.85 -8.18
C ALA A 146 -1.59 9.35 -9.61
N TYR A 147 -2.87 9.22 -9.97
CA TYR A 147 -3.28 8.90 -11.34
C TYR A 147 -3.20 10.10 -12.27
N ASP A 148 -3.43 11.32 -11.79
CA ASP A 148 -3.46 12.52 -12.63
C ASP A 148 -2.05 13.13 -12.83
N GLU A 149 -1.27 13.30 -11.76
CA GLU A 149 0.03 13.97 -11.78
C GLU A 149 0.94 13.48 -10.64
N ASP A 150 2.20 13.18 -10.95
CA ASP A 150 3.24 12.86 -9.96
C ASP A 150 3.83 14.12 -9.34
N PHE A 151 4.46 14.01 -8.16
CA PHE A 151 5.03 15.15 -7.44
C PHE A 151 6.17 15.81 -8.22
N LYS A 152 6.06 17.15 -8.40
CA LYS A 152 7.05 17.99 -9.08
C LYS A 152 7.27 19.28 -8.29
N ASN A 153 8.50 19.78 -8.32
CA ASN A 153 8.91 21.05 -7.70
C ASN A 153 8.53 21.07 -6.20
N LEU A 154 9.03 20.09 -5.44
CA LEU A 154 8.68 19.90 -4.02
C LEU A 154 9.16 21.05 -3.12
N GLU A 155 10.18 21.80 -3.55
CA GLU A 155 10.62 23.05 -2.93
C GLU A 155 9.52 24.13 -2.93
N LYS A 156 8.51 23.98 -3.80
CA LYS A 156 7.32 24.83 -3.87
C LYS A 156 6.10 24.14 -3.26
N PHE A 157 6.19 23.76 -2.00
CA PHE A 157 5.17 22.97 -1.32
C PHE A 157 3.77 23.60 -1.29
N GLU A 158 3.67 24.93 -1.39
CA GLU A 158 2.39 25.68 -1.42
C GLU A 158 1.72 25.72 -2.80
N GLU A 159 2.43 25.40 -3.89
CA GLU A 159 1.85 25.34 -5.24
C GLU A 159 1.13 23.99 -5.45
N ASP A 160 -0.10 24.03 -5.98
CA ASP A 160 -0.87 22.81 -6.28
C ASP A 160 -0.19 21.93 -7.35
N CYS A 161 -0.36 20.60 -7.27
CA CYS A 161 0.04 19.67 -8.34
C CYS A 161 -0.96 19.60 -9.49
N VAL A 162 -2.26 19.82 -9.20
CA VAL A 162 -3.37 19.66 -10.13
C VAL A 162 -4.40 20.77 -9.93
N ASP A 163 -5.19 21.09 -10.96
CA ASP A 163 -6.30 22.04 -10.80
C ASP A 163 -7.42 21.42 -9.96
N ARG A 164 -7.56 21.92 -8.72
CA ARG A 164 -8.56 21.50 -7.73
C ARG A 164 -10.00 21.65 -8.21
N LYS A 165 -10.27 22.43 -9.28
CA LYS A 165 -11.61 22.57 -9.86
C LYS A 165 -12.01 21.39 -10.76
N ILE A 166 -11.01 20.69 -11.31
CA ILE A 166 -11.19 19.66 -12.35
C ILE A 166 -10.84 18.27 -11.80
N PHE A 167 -9.79 18.19 -10.99
CA PHE A 167 -9.23 16.93 -10.49
C PHE A 167 -9.54 16.79 -9.00
N PRO A 168 -10.30 15.76 -8.57
CA PRO A 168 -10.39 15.43 -7.16
C PRO A 168 -9.05 14.92 -6.65
N ARG A 169 -8.73 15.23 -5.39
CA ARG A 169 -7.67 14.50 -4.67
C ARG A 169 -8.03 13.02 -4.60
N MET A 170 -7.02 12.16 -4.67
CA MET A 170 -7.18 10.74 -4.35
C MET A 170 -7.19 10.61 -2.82
N PRO A 171 -8.26 10.07 -2.19
CA PRO A 171 -8.23 9.78 -0.76
C PRO A 171 -7.17 8.74 -0.44
N TRP A 172 -6.58 8.86 0.74
CA TRP A 172 -5.54 7.96 1.25
C TRP A 172 -6.11 7.27 2.49
N HIS A 173 -6.18 5.94 2.46
CA HIS A 173 -6.61 5.10 3.58
C HIS A 173 -5.41 4.26 4.02
N ASP A 174 -5.04 4.40 5.29
CA ASP A 174 -3.78 3.88 5.82
C ASP A 174 -3.90 3.70 7.32
N GLU A 175 -3.15 2.74 7.86
CA GLU A 175 -3.31 2.26 9.23
C GLU A 175 -1.95 2.28 9.94
N ALA A 176 -1.93 2.81 11.16
CA ALA A 176 -0.73 2.98 11.96
C ALA A 176 -1.04 2.76 13.45
N LEU A 177 -0.03 2.34 14.21
CA LEU A 177 -0.09 2.26 15.67
C LEU A 177 1.02 3.05 16.34
N VAL A 178 0.78 3.40 17.60
CA VAL A 178 1.76 3.96 18.53
C VAL A 178 1.97 2.96 19.67
N VAL A 179 3.23 2.79 20.08
CA VAL A 179 3.62 1.98 21.24
C VAL A 179 4.45 2.82 22.20
N SER A 180 4.40 2.46 23.47
CA SER A 180 5.27 2.99 24.52
C SER A 180 6.02 1.84 25.20
N GLY A 181 6.88 2.18 26.16
CA GLY A 181 7.63 1.18 26.93
C GLY A 181 8.71 0.45 26.12
N GLU A 182 8.84 -0.86 26.35
CA GLU A 182 9.94 -1.67 25.81
C GLU A 182 9.89 -1.81 24.29
N ALA A 183 8.70 -2.01 23.70
CA ALA A 183 8.53 -2.05 22.25
C ALA A 183 8.95 -0.73 21.58
N ALA A 184 8.74 0.42 22.22
CA ALA A 184 9.25 1.70 21.72
C ALA A 184 10.78 1.80 21.79
N ARG A 185 11.43 1.15 22.76
CA ARG A 185 12.90 1.01 22.82
C ARG A 185 13.41 0.10 21.70
N ASP A 186 12.70 -0.97 21.36
CA ASP A 186 13.06 -1.84 20.23
C ASP A 186 12.95 -1.12 18.87
N CYS A 187 11.90 -0.34 18.65
CA CYS A 187 11.79 0.60 17.52
C CYS A 187 13.01 1.55 17.47
N ALA A 188 13.37 2.15 18.60
CA ALA A 188 14.53 3.03 18.69
C ALA A 188 15.85 2.29 18.40
N ARG A 189 16.02 1.04 18.84
CA ARG A 189 17.21 0.22 18.56
C ARG A 189 17.38 -0.06 17.07
N HIS A 190 16.29 -0.32 16.34
CA HIS A 190 16.34 -0.45 14.87
C HIS A 190 16.80 0.85 14.21
N PHE A 191 16.25 2.00 14.61
CA PHE A 191 16.69 3.31 14.12
C PHE A 191 18.18 3.58 14.41
N ILE A 192 18.60 3.37 15.65
CA ILE A 192 19.98 3.60 16.12
C ILE A 192 20.98 2.72 15.36
N GLN A 193 20.65 1.45 15.11
CA GLN A 193 21.47 0.56 14.29
C GLN A 193 21.70 1.16 12.90
N ARG A 194 20.62 1.51 12.18
CA ARG A 194 20.72 2.07 10.82
C ARG A 194 21.44 3.41 10.78
N TRP A 195 21.15 4.29 11.74
CA TRP A 195 21.82 5.59 11.87
C TRP A 195 23.33 5.43 12.07
N ASN A 196 23.75 4.60 13.02
CA ASN A 196 25.17 4.40 13.33
C ASN A 196 25.93 3.74 12.18
N ILE A 197 25.30 2.84 11.41
CA ILE A 197 25.87 2.25 10.20
C ILE A 197 26.09 3.31 9.13
N HIS A 198 25.04 4.08 8.79
CA HIS A 198 25.14 5.13 7.77
C HIS A 198 26.14 6.24 8.17
N LYS A 199 26.20 6.55 9.47
CA LYS A 199 27.21 7.43 10.06
C LYS A 199 28.63 6.89 9.90
N ALA A 200 28.85 5.60 10.17
CA ALA A 200 30.16 4.97 10.06
C ALA A 200 30.67 4.85 8.62
N ASP A 201 29.74 4.67 7.67
CA ASP A 201 30.01 4.53 6.24
C ASP A 201 30.24 5.88 5.54
N GLN A 202 29.23 6.77 5.53
CA GLN A 202 29.25 8.00 4.72
C GLN A 202 29.77 9.23 5.48
N TYR A 203 29.67 9.25 6.81
CA TYR A 203 29.87 10.46 7.62
C TYR A 203 30.86 10.28 8.78
N ARG A 204 31.77 9.30 8.68
CA ARG A 204 32.55 8.77 9.83
C ARG A 204 33.17 9.83 10.73
N PHE A 205 33.78 10.86 10.13
CA PHE A 205 34.49 11.95 10.81
C PHE A 205 33.70 13.26 10.93
N ASN A 206 32.45 13.30 10.44
CA ASN A 206 31.59 14.46 10.62
C ASN A 206 31.03 14.47 12.06
N GLU A 207 31.34 15.51 12.83
CA GLU A 207 30.93 15.68 14.23
C GLU A 207 29.49 16.21 14.38
N PHE A 208 28.93 16.83 13.34
CA PHE A 208 27.55 17.35 13.35
C PHE A 208 26.49 16.26 13.53
N PHE A 209 26.79 15.05 13.06
CA PHE A 209 25.96 13.87 13.27
C PHE A 209 26.55 13.06 14.43
N PRO A 210 25.94 12.97 15.61
CA PRO A 210 26.46 12.15 16.69
C PRO A 210 26.24 10.65 16.40
N TYR A 211 27.06 9.77 16.98
CA TYR A 211 26.63 8.38 17.16
C TYR A 211 25.57 8.33 18.27
N ILE A 212 24.51 7.55 18.07
CA ILE A 212 23.40 7.45 19.02
C ILE A 212 23.54 6.14 19.81
N LEU A 213 23.21 6.17 21.10
CA LEU A 213 23.23 5.00 21.97
C LEU A 213 21.80 4.66 22.41
N PRO A 214 21.45 3.36 22.54
CA PRO A 214 20.16 2.97 23.07
C PRO A 214 20.07 3.30 24.57
N LYS A 215 18.89 3.74 25.03
CA LYS A 215 18.58 3.80 26.46
C LYS A 215 18.52 2.37 27.04
N SER A 216 18.90 2.21 28.30
CA SER A 216 18.78 0.91 28.98
C SER A 216 17.31 0.51 29.16
N TYR A 217 17.06 -0.79 29.34
CA TYR A 217 15.75 -1.28 29.74
C TYR A 217 15.48 -0.97 31.23
N ASP A 218 16.52 -0.93 32.06
CA ASP A 218 16.47 -0.59 33.50
C ASP A 218 16.32 0.93 33.78
N ASP A 219 16.14 1.76 32.75
CA ASP A 219 15.82 3.18 32.94
C ASP A 219 14.33 3.30 33.32
N ASP A 220 14.05 3.35 34.63
CA ASP A 220 12.71 3.48 35.23
C ASP A 220 11.94 4.72 34.76
N GLN A 221 12.57 5.68 34.06
CA GLN A 221 11.90 6.76 33.34
C GLN A 221 11.27 6.27 32.02
N LEU A 222 10.59 5.12 32.07
CA LEU A 222 9.65 4.69 31.05
C LEU A 222 8.57 5.77 30.92
N PHE A 223 8.23 6.13 29.68
CA PHE A 223 7.18 7.13 29.40
C PHE A 223 5.90 6.79 30.15
N ASP A 224 5.55 7.61 31.14
CA ASP A 224 4.31 7.41 31.89
C ASP A 224 3.10 7.60 30.96
N SER A 225 2.10 6.75 31.18
CA SER A 225 0.74 6.88 30.67
C SER A 225 0.14 8.29 30.81
N SER A 226 0.55 9.05 31.83
CA SER A 226 0.20 10.47 31.99
C SER A 226 0.74 11.34 30.84
N MET A 227 2.03 11.22 30.48
CA MET A 227 2.61 11.96 29.35
C MET A 227 2.00 11.56 28.00
N LEU A 228 1.61 10.30 27.83
CA LEU A 228 0.82 9.89 26.66
C LEU A 228 -0.52 10.61 26.60
N SER A 229 -1.18 10.79 27.75
CA SER A 229 -2.46 11.51 27.85
C SER A 229 -2.28 13.01 27.56
N ASP A 230 -1.15 13.61 27.93
CA ASP A 230 -0.81 15.01 27.59
C ASP A 230 -0.54 15.18 26.08
N ILE A 231 0.15 14.22 25.45
CA ILE A 231 0.52 14.26 24.02
C ILE A 231 -0.68 13.96 23.10
N LEU A 232 -1.48 12.94 23.47
CA LEU A 232 -2.60 12.43 22.67
C LEU A 232 -3.95 13.08 23.06
N GLY A 233 -3.98 13.78 24.18
CA GLY A 233 -5.17 14.38 24.79
C GLY A 233 -5.99 13.37 25.60
N GLU A 234 -6.69 13.86 26.63
CA GLU A 234 -7.50 13.10 27.60
C GLU A 234 -8.56 12.13 27.00
N LYS A 235 -8.81 12.20 25.69
CA LYS A 235 -9.77 11.36 24.97
C LYS A 235 -9.21 10.00 24.51
N LEU A 236 -7.89 9.84 24.48
CA LEU A 236 -7.25 8.61 24.03
C LEU A 236 -6.78 7.79 25.24
N LYS A 237 -7.54 6.74 25.56
CA LYS A 237 -7.14 5.74 26.56
C LYS A 237 -6.18 4.74 25.91
N PRO A 238 -4.95 4.56 26.41
CA PRO A 238 -4.08 3.48 25.95
C PRO A 238 -4.69 2.13 26.33
N ILE A 239 -4.65 1.17 25.42
CA ILE A 239 -5.04 -0.22 25.64
C ILE A 239 -3.76 -1.04 25.83
N ARG A 240 -3.77 -1.99 26.77
CA ARG A 240 -2.61 -2.87 27.02
C ARG A 240 -2.63 -4.08 26.08
N PHE A 241 -1.48 -4.37 25.50
CA PHE A 241 -1.23 -5.51 24.63
C PHE A 241 0.27 -5.86 24.69
N ASP A 242 0.62 -7.09 24.34
CA ASP A 242 2.00 -7.50 24.13
C ASP A 242 2.39 -7.18 22.68
N ALA A 243 3.58 -6.63 22.47
CA ALA A 243 4.05 -6.20 21.15
C ALA A 243 5.49 -6.65 20.87
N GLN A 244 5.69 -7.21 19.68
CA GLN A 244 6.99 -7.62 19.16
C GLN A 244 7.33 -6.80 17.91
N CYS A 245 8.49 -6.12 17.95
CA CYS A 245 9.07 -5.52 16.76
C CYS A 245 9.59 -6.59 15.80
N VAL A 246 9.10 -6.56 14.57
CA VAL A 246 9.53 -7.46 13.50
C VAL A 246 9.94 -6.64 12.27
N ARG A 247 10.95 -7.10 11.53
CA ARG A 247 11.55 -6.34 10.42
C ARG A 247 11.98 -7.22 9.25
N SER A 248 12.11 -6.57 8.10
CA SER A 248 12.85 -7.08 6.95
C SER A 248 14.17 -6.33 6.89
N ALA A 249 15.28 -7.05 7.03
CA ALA A 249 16.61 -6.45 7.12
C ALA A 249 17.69 -7.39 6.58
N ALA A 250 18.78 -6.81 6.07
CA ALA A 250 19.92 -7.56 5.56
C ALA A 250 21.21 -6.73 5.68
N ASP A 251 22.31 -7.28 5.17
CA ASP A 251 23.64 -6.64 5.21
C ASP A 251 23.63 -5.22 4.64
N TRP A 252 23.03 -5.02 3.46
CA TRP A 252 23.01 -3.71 2.79
C TRP A 252 22.25 -2.63 3.58
N SER A 253 21.22 -3.01 4.36
CA SER A 253 20.29 -2.07 5.01
C SER A 253 20.49 -1.91 6.52
N CYS A 254 21.07 -2.92 7.17
CA CYS A 254 21.27 -3.00 8.62
C CYS A 254 22.60 -3.68 9.03
N SER A 255 23.49 -4.02 8.09
CA SER A 255 24.78 -4.71 8.34
C SER A 255 24.63 -5.95 9.22
N ILE A 256 23.62 -6.78 8.89
CA ILE A 256 23.36 -8.07 9.54
C ILE A 256 23.53 -9.25 8.57
N GLY A 257 24.06 -10.35 9.08
CA GLY A 257 24.11 -11.64 8.42
C GLY A 257 23.84 -12.76 9.43
N PRO A 258 22.93 -13.73 9.16
CA PRO A 258 22.08 -13.84 7.97
C PRO A 258 21.01 -12.74 7.87
N LYS A 259 20.30 -12.68 6.74
CA LYS A 259 19.15 -11.78 6.55
C LYS A 259 18.03 -12.10 7.54
N GLU A 260 17.28 -11.07 7.94
CA GLU A 260 16.12 -11.18 8.81
C GLU A 260 14.83 -11.01 8.00
N THR A 261 13.89 -11.94 8.21
CA THR A 261 12.56 -11.98 7.57
C THR A 261 11.46 -12.13 8.61
N SER A 262 11.64 -11.52 9.80
CA SER A 262 10.76 -11.73 10.96
C SER A 262 9.33 -11.28 10.70
N ILE A 263 9.11 -10.28 9.83
CA ILE A 263 7.76 -9.90 9.35
C ILE A 263 7.06 -11.06 8.63
N GLN A 264 7.72 -11.68 7.65
CA GLN A 264 7.13 -12.79 6.89
C GLN A 264 6.84 -13.97 7.82
N ASN A 265 7.74 -14.26 8.77
CA ASN A 265 7.55 -15.33 9.74
C ASN A 265 6.33 -15.05 10.65
N ALA A 266 6.15 -13.80 11.09
CA ALA A 266 4.99 -13.39 11.89
C ALA A 266 3.67 -13.53 11.09
N TYR A 267 3.62 -13.02 9.85
CA TYR A 267 2.47 -13.21 8.96
C TYR A 267 2.10 -14.70 8.81
N ILE A 268 3.07 -15.55 8.46
CA ILE A 268 2.84 -17.00 8.28
C ILE A 268 2.37 -17.66 9.58
N HIS A 269 2.95 -17.27 10.72
CA HIS A 269 2.54 -17.79 12.03
C HIS A 269 1.09 -17.42 12.35
N MET A 270 0.73 -16.14 12.24
CA MET A 270 -0.62 -15.65 12.51
C MET A 270 -1.66 -16.30 11.57
N ILE A 271 -1.38 -16.43 10.27
CA ILE A 271 -2.27 -17.09 9.30
C ILE A 271 -2.50 -18.56 9.67
N LYS A 272 -1.43 -19.30 10.05
CA LYS A 272 -1.53 -20.70 10.45
C LYS A 272 -2.24 -20.91 11.80
N SER A 273 -2.11 -19.95 12.72
CA SER A 273 -2.73 -19.97 14.04
C SER A 273 -4.20 -19.53 14.05
N ALA A 274 -4.68 -18.89 12.96
CA ALA A 274 -6.04 -18.40 12.85
C ALA A 274 -7.09 -19.51 13.04
N GLN A 275 -8.21 -19.24 13.70
CA GLN A 275 -9.26 -20.20 14.02
C GLN A 275 -10.59 -19.87 13.35
N HIS A 276 -10.95 -18.59 13.23
CA HIS A 276 -12.27 -18.11 12.83
C HIS A 276 -12.22 -17.16 11.63
N PHE A 277 -11.33 -16.17 11.64
CA PHE A 277 -11.18 -15.26 10.50
C PHE A 277 -9.83 -14.55 10.42
N ILE A 278 -9.54 -14.04 9.22
CA ILE A 278 -8.45 -13.12 8.93
C ILE A 278 -9.02 -11.90 8.21
N TYR A 279 -8.60 -10.71 8.62
CA TYR A 279 -8.83 -9.46 7.91
C TYR A 279 -7.50 -8.87 7.45
N ILE A 280 -7.39 -8.49 6.19
CA ILE A 280 -6.17 -7.93 5.58
C ILE A 280 -6.53 -6.61 4.87
N GLU A 281 -5.80 -5.55 5.17
CA GLU A 281 -5.68 -4.40 4.27
C GLU A 281 -4.24 -4.34 3.77
N ASN A 282 -4.04 -4.35 2.45
CA ASN A 282 -2.69 -4.22 1.91
C ASN A 282 -2.67 -3.44 0.58
N GLN A 283 -1.66 -2.60 0.41
CA GLN A 283 -1.41 -1.91 -0.86
C GLN A 283 -1.13 -2.88 -2.02
N PHE A 284 -0.54 -4.06 -1.73
CA PHE A 284 -0.26 -5.09 -2.73
C PHE A 284 -0.62 -6.47 -2.21
N PHE A 285 -0.99 -7.37 -3.12
CA PHE A 285 -1.18 -8.79 -2.84
C PHE A 285 -0.48 -9.59 -3.93
N VAL A 286 0.84 -9.76 -3.80
CA VAL A 286 1.72 -10.44 -4.76
C VAL A 286 2.42 -11.60 -4.08
N SER A 287 1.81 -12.78 -4.16
CA SER A 287 2.28 -14.03 -3.58
C SER A 287 1.78 -15.16 -4.47
N ILE A 288 2.68 -15.98 -5.02
CA ILE A 288 2.33 -17.02 -5.99
C ILE A 288 3.04 -18.32 -5.60
N ALA A 289 2.27 -19.39 -5.47
CA ALA A 289 2.74 -20.73 -5.17
C ALA A 289 3.74 -21.26 -6.20
N ASN A 290 4.80 -21.92 -5.72
CA ASN A 290 5.76 -22.67 -6.56
C ASN A 290 6.41 -21.85 -7.71
N ASP A 291 6.34 -20.52 -7.63
CA ASP A 291 6.87 -19.64 -8.66
C ASP A 291 8.42 -19.64 -8.64
N THR A 292 9.03 -19.54 -9.82
CA THR A 292 10.50 -19.49 -9.97
C THR A 292 11.12 -18.21 -9.42
N THR A 293 10.32 -17.16 -9.23
CA THR A 293 10.79 -15.77 -9.07
C THR A 293 10.18 -15.06 -7.87
N ILE A 294 8.90 -15.30 -7.57
CA ILE A 294 8.24 -14.90 -6.32
C ILE A 294 8.51 -15.97 -5.25
N LYS A 295 8.92 -15.54 -4.05
CA LYS A 295 9.45 -16.43 -3.00
C LYS A 295 8.79 -16.27 -1.63
N ASN A 296 7.90 -15.31 -1.44
CA ASN A 296 7.16 -15.15 -0.19
C ASN A 296 6.02 -16.18 -0.09
N LEU A 297 5.78 -16.69 1.11
CA LEU A 297 4.90 -17.85 1.35
C LEU A 297 3.53 -17.46 1.95
N ILE A 298 3.04 -16.25 1.65
CA ILE A 298 1.75 -15.75 2.15
C ILE A 298 0.59 -16.49 1.49
N ASP A 299 0.65 -16.69 0.18
CA ASP A 299 -0.30 -17.52 -0.59
C ASP A 299 -0.37 -18.95 -0.03
N ASP A 300 0.78 -19.62 0.12
CA ASP A 300 0.84 -20.98 0.69
C ASP A 300 0.25 -21.04 2.10
N ALA A 301 0.51 -20.05 2.96
CA ALA A 301 -0.07 -20.01 4.30
C ALA A 301 -1.61 -19.88 4.27
N LEU A 302 -2.14 -19.00 3.41
CA LEU A 302 -3.59 -18.82 3.24
C LEU A 302 -4.25 -20.06 2.63
N TYR A 303 -3.67 -20.60 1.54
CA TYR A 303 -4.11 -21.83 0.89
C TYR A 303 -4.21 -22.98 1.91
N HIS A 304 -3.14 -23.27 2.65
CA HIS A 304 -3.13 -24.37 3.62
C HIS A 304 -4.18 -24.14 4.72
N ARG A 305 -4.31 -22.91 5.22
CA ARG A 305 -5.29 -22.60 6.28
C ARG A 305 -6.74 -22.77 5.80
N ILE A 306 -7.05 -22.36 4.58
CA ILE A 306 -8.38 -22.50 3.99
C ILE A 306 -8.70 -23.96 3.69
N ILE A 307 -7.76 -24.73 3.12
CA ILE A 307 -7.93 -26.17 2.89
C ILE A 307 -8.17 -26.92 4.22
N ASP A 308 -7.45 -26.57 5.28
CA ASP A 308 -7.69 -27.14 6.61
C ASP A 308 -9.08 -26.83 7.17
N ALA A 309 -9.61 -25.62 6.93
CA ALA A 309 -11.00 -25.28 7.30
C ALA A 309 -12.00 -26.10 6.48
N ALA A 310 -11.83 -26.16 5.16
CA ALA A 310 -12.73 -26.86 4.25
C ALA A 310 -12.80 -28.36 4.54
N ASN A 311 -11.64 -29.01 4.76
CA ASN A 311 -11.55 -30.42 5.14
C ASN A 311 -12.27 -30.74 6.45
N LYS A 312 -12.20 -29.83 7.43
CA LYS A 312 -12.89 -29.96 8.72
C LYS A 312 -14.34 -29.46 8.70
N LYS A 313 -14.78 -28.84 7.59
CA LYS A 313 -16.07 -28.14 7.45
C LYS A 313 -16.26 -27.02 8.49
N GLU A 314 -15.16 -26.36 8.84
CA GLU A 314 -15.13 -25.20 9.74
C GLU A 314 -15.55 -23.94 9.00
N LYS A 315 -16.32 -23.08 9.67
CA LYS A 315 -16.60 -21.74 9.16
C LYS A 315 -15.37 -20.86 9.38
N PHE A 316 -14.67 -20.54 8.29
CA PHE A 316 -13.49 -19.70 8.30
C PHE A 316 -13.61 -18.63 7.21
N ARG A 317 -13.40 -17.36 7.56
CA ARG A 317 -13.58 -16.22 6.63
C ARG A 317 -12.27 -15.42 6.48
N VAL A 318 -11.94 -15.03 5.25
CA VAL A 318 -10.81 -14.16 4.95
C VAL A 318 -11.31 -12.98 4.13
N TYR A 319 -11.04 -11.79 4.64
CA TYR A 319 -11.39 -10.52 4.01
C TYR A 319 -10.11 -9.84 3.56
N VAL A 320 -10.01 -9.47 2.28
CA VAL A 320 -8.84 -8.76 1.75
C VAL A 320 -9.29 -7.46 1.09
N VAL A 321 -8.78 -6.32 1.56
CA VAL A 321 -9.06 -5.00 1.01
C VAL A 321 -7.79 -4.47 0.34
N LEU A 322 -7.89 -4.18 -0.95
CA LEU A 322 -6.80 -3.74 -1.82
C LEU A 322 -7.14 -2.40 -2.48
N PRO A 323 -6.14 -1.62 -2.95
CA PRO A 323 -6.42 -0.51 -3.83
C PRO A 323 -6.96 -1.04 -5.16
N LEU A 324 -8.07 -0.49 -5.66
CA LEU A 324 -8.72 -0.98 -6.89
C LEU A 324 -7.78 -0.99 -8.11
N LEU A 325 -6.83 -0.05 -8.15
CA LEU A 325 -5.73 -0.04 -9.10
C LEU A 325 -4.42 0.26 -8.35
N PRO A 326 -3.26 -0.27 -8.81
CA PRO A 326 -1.95 0.17 -8.32
C PRO A 326 -1.72 1.68 -8.53
N GLY A 327 -1.34 2.40 -7.47
CA GLY A 327 -1.24 3.86 -7.45
C GLY A 327 0.02 4.41 -8.13
N PHE A 328 0.14 4.22 -9.45
CA PHE A 328 1.29 4.68 -10.23
C PHE A 328 0.91 5.69 -11.32
N SER A 329 1.86 6.58 -11.59
CA SER A 329 1.74 7.55 -12.68
C SER A 329 2.01 6.94 -14.08
N ASN A 330 2.51 5.70 -14.17
CA ASN A 330 2.93 5.00 -15.40
C ASN A 330 2.00 3.81 -15.72
N GLU A 331 1.39 3.81 -16.89
CA GLU A 331 0.42 2.79 -17.36
C GLU A 331 1.01 1.36 -17.39
N ASN A 332 2.26 1.19 -17.85
CA ASN A 332 2.91 -0.13 -17.90
C ASN A 332 3.16 -0.70 -16.49
N ALA A 333 3.49 0.17 -15.52
CA ALA A 333 3.70 -0.24 -14.13
C ALA A 333 2.36 -0.65 -13.46
N VAL A 334 1.26 0.05 -13.78
CA VAL A 334 -0.08 -0.34 -13.35
C VAL A 334 -0.43 -1.73 -13.89
N GLN A 335 -0.21 -1.98 -15.20
CA GLN A 335 -0.49 -3.28 -15.84
C GLN A 335 0.34 -4.42 -15.23
N ALA A 336 1.66 -4.24 -15.11
CA ALA A 336 2.56 -5.26 -14.57
C ALA A 336 2.21 -5.66 -13.13
N VAL A 337 1.86 -4.69 -12.28
CA VAL A 337 1.48 -4.99 -10.89
C VAL A 337 0.08 -5.58 -10.80
N LEU A 338 -0.87 -5.10 -11.61
CA LEU A 338 -2.21 -5.69 -11.71
C LEU A 338 -2.15 -7.16 -12.17
N TYR A 339 -1.29 -7.49 -13.13
CA TYR A 339 -1.01 -8.86 -13.56
C TYR A 339 -0.57 -9.75 -12.39
N CYS A 340 0.42 -9.30 -11.61
CA CYS A 340 0.94 -10.04 -10.45
C CYS A 340 -0.13 -10.22 -9.36
N ILE A 341 -1.01 -9.22 -9.15
CA ILE A 341 -2.13 -9.33 -8.22
C ILE A 341 -3.14 -10.37 -8.72
N MET A 342 -3.61 -10.27 -9.97
CA MET A 342 -4.56 -11.24 -10.53
C MET A 342 -4.00 -12.66 -10.56
N ARG A 343 -2.71 -12.84 -10.85
CA ARG A 343 -2.05 -14.15 -10.77
C ARG A 343 -1.86 -14.70 -9.36
N SER A 344 -1.83 -13.84 -8.35
CA SER A 344 -1.86 -14.28 -6.95
C SER A 344 -3.27 -14.77 -6.58
N ILE A 345 -4.32 -14.12 -7.10
CA ILE A 345 -5.70 -14.38 -6.71
C ILE A 345 -6.37 -15.49 -7.55
N ASN A 346 -6.55 -15.30 -8.86
CA ASN A 346 -7.42 -16.14 -9.71
C ASN A 346 -6.87 -16.54 -11.10
N LYS A 347 -5.84 -15.86 -11.61
CA LYS A 347 -5.32 -16.08 -12.98
C LYS A 347 -4.19 -17.11 -13.00
N GLY A 348 -4.39 -18.23 -13.71
CA GLY A 348 -3.42 -19.31 -13.88
C GLY A 348 -3.48 -20.39 -12.79
N GLU A 349 -3.00 -21.59 -13.11
CA GLU A 349 -3.16 -22.82 -12.31
C GLU A 349 -2.52 -22.77 -10.90
N THR A 350 -1.53 -21.90 -10.70
CA THR A 350 -0.83 -21.71 -9.41
C THR A 350 -1.44 -20.62 -8.53
N SER A 351 -2.45 -19.89 -9.02
CA SER A 351 -3.16 -18.86 -8.23
C SER A 351 -3.99 -19.47 -7.09
N LEU A 352 -4.24 -18.68 -6.04
CA LEU A 352 -4.93 -19.12 -4.84
C LEU A 352 -6.27 -19.81 -5.15
N TYR A 353 -7.12 -19.18 -5.97
CA TYR A 353 -8.44 -19.72 -6.29
C TYR A 353 -8.36 -21.04 -7.05
N GLN A 354 -7.47 -21.16 -8.05
CA GLN A 354 -7.36 -22.39 -8.84
C GLN A 354 -6.82 -23.55 -8.01
N ARG A 355 -5.86 -23.29 -7.11
CA ARG A 355 -5.40 -24.27 -6.12
C ARG A 355 -6.53 -24.73 -5.20
N LEU A 356 -7.29 -23.78 -4.63
CA LEU A 356 -8.40 -24.09 -3.73
C LEU A 356 -9.48 -24.93 -4.43
N ILE A 357 -9.84 -24.58 -5.67
CA ILE A 357 -10.83 -25.32 -6.49
C ILE A 357 -10.33 -26.74 -6.78
N ARG A 358 -9.09 -26.89 -7.26
CA ARG A 358 -8.47 -28.19 -7.54
C ARG A 358 -8.49 -29.12 -6.33
N ASP A 359 -8.22 -28.56 -5.16
CA ASP A 359 -8.01 -29.31 -3.92
C ASP A 359 -9.27 -29.40 -3.03
N GLY A 360 -10.45 -29.12 -3.60
CA GLY A 360 -11.76 -29.50 -3.05
C GLY A 360 -12.71 -28.37 -2.65
N VAL A 361 -12.31 -27.10 -2.77
CA VAL A 361 -13.15 -25.93 -2.42
C VAL A 361 -13.94 -25.48 -3.64
N SER A 362 -15.21 -25.90 -3.75
CA SER A 362 -16.07 -25.62 -4.91
C SER A 362 -16.25 -24.13 -5.23
N ASN A 363 -16.18 -23.26 -4.21
CA ASN A 363 -16.25 -21.81 -4.38
C ASN A 363 -15.28 -21.13 -3.38
N PRO A 364 -14.12 -20.60 -3.84
CA PRO A 364 -13.18 -19.88 -2.99
C PRO A 364 -13.81 -18.69 -2.24
N GLU A 365 -14.84 -18.04 -2.79
CA GLU A 365 -15.53 -16.92 -2.15
C GLU A 365 -16.34 -17.29 -0.89
N GLU A 366 -16.52 -18.59 -0.60
CA GLU A 366 -17.02 -19.03 0.70
C GLU A 366 -15.99 -18.82 1.81
N TYR A 367 -14.69 -18.80 1.48
CA TYR A 367 -13.60 -18.70 2.46
C TYR A 367 -12.79 -17.42 2.36
N ILE A 368 -12.59 -16.87 1.14
CA ILE A 368 -11.79 -15.67 0.93
C ILE A 368 -12.44 -14.74 -0.09
N THR A 369 -12.56 -13.45 0.26
CA THR A 369 -13.16 -12.43 -0.60
C THR A 369 -12.31 -11.18 -0.69
N PHE A 370 -12.26 -10.60 -1.90
CA PHE A 370 -11.45 -9.43 -2.24
C PHE A 370 -12.33 -8.20 -2.48
N TYR A 371 -11.89 -7.07 -1.95
CA TYR A 371 -12.61 -5.80 -1.97
C TYR A 371 -11.67 -4.65 -2.32
N GLY A 372 -12.26 -3.54 -2.76
CA GLY A 372 -11.59 -2.25 -2.84
C GLY A 372 -12.40 -1.15 -2.20
N MET A 373 -11.89 0.08 -2.26
CA MET A 373 -12.56 1.26 -1.70
C MET A 373 -12.74 2.36 -2.74
N ARG A 374 -13.92 3.01 -2.73
CA ARG A 374 -14.27 4.10 -3.65
C ARG A 374 -15.20 5.10 -2.96
N ASN A 375 -15.08 6.38 -3.32
CA ASN A 375 -15.99 7.43 -2.88
C ASN A 375 -16.59 8.21 -4.07
N TRP A 376 -17.63 9.00 -3.81
CA TRP A 376 -18.17 10.02 -4.71
C TRP A 376 -18.41 11.33 -3.94
N ASP A 377 -18.45 12.44 -4.69
CA ASP A 377 -18.85 13.74 -4.16
C ASP A 377 -19.32 14.65 -5.32
N ILE A 378 -19.61 15.92 -5.03
CA ILE A 378 -19.87 16.98 -6.00
C ILE A 378 -18.68 17.93 -6.05
N LEU A 379 -18.10 18.13 -7.24
CA LEU A 379 -17.03 19.08 -7.50
C LEU A 379 -17.47 20.03 -8.62
N MET A 380 -17.52 21.34 -8.34
CA MET A 380 -18.02 22.37 -9.27
C MET A 380 -19.33 21.94 -9.95
N ASP A 381 -20.33 21.66 -9.11
CA ASP A 381 -21.68 21.19 -9.47
C ASP A 381 -21.75 19.87 -10.28
N THR A 382 -20.61 19.24 -10.53
CA THR A 382 -20.48 17.96 -11.26
C THR A 382 -20.31 16.79 -10.30
N LEU A 383 -21.05 15.70 -10.52
CA LEU A 383 -20.84 14.44 -9.82
C LEU A 383 -19.50 13.80 -10.23
N ILE A 384 -18.68 13.49 -9.23
CA ILE A 384 -17.37 12.85 -9.41
C ILE A 384 -17.25 11.61 -8.54
N THR A 385 -16.33 10.71 -8.92
CA THR A 385 -15.91 9.55 -8.11
C THR A 385 -14.41 9.35 -8.21
N GLU A 386 -13.80 8.88 -7.13
CA GLU A 386 -12.40 8.48 -7.10
C GLU A 386 -12.19 7.24 -6.22
N ILE A 387 -11.17 6.45 -6.56
CA ILE A 387 -10.68 5.33 -5.76
C ILE A 387 -10.14 5.87 -4.44
N ILE A 388 -10.55 5.30 -3.30
CA ILE A 388 -9.83 5.52 -2.05
C ILE A 388 -8.61 4.59 -2.08
N TYR A 389 -7.42 5.17 -2.04
CA TYR A 389 -6.19 4.40 -2.16
C TYR A 389 -5.84 3.74 -0.83
N VAL A 390 -6.00 2.41 -0.80
CA VAL A 390 -5.60 1.56 0.32
C VAL A 390 -4.08 1.47 0.30
N HIS A 391 -3.45 2.22 1.20
CA HIS A 391 -2.01 2.18 1.45
C HIS A 391 -1.66 1.40 2.72
N SER A 392 -2.65 1.04 3.55
CA SER A 392 -2.49 0.19 4.74
C SER A 392 -1.59 -1.03 4.49
N LYS A 393 -0.90 -1.48 5.54
CA LYS A 393 -0.30 -2.82 5.62
C LYS A 393 -0.65 -3.44 6.97
N LEU A 394 -1.91 -3.89 7.08
CA LEU A 394 -2.53 -4.38 8.30
C LEU A 394 -3.05 -5.81 8.08
N MET A 395 -2.86 -6.69 9.05
CA MET A 395 -3.61 -7.93 9.17
C MET A 395 -4.09 -8.12 10.62
N ILE A 396 -5.36 -8.49 10.79
CA ILE A 396 -5.99 -8.83 12.07
C ILE A 396 -6.48 -10.27 12.00
N VAL A 397 -6.24 -11.05 13.06
CA VAL A 397 -6.59 -12.47 13.17
C VAL A 397 -7.43 -12.70 14.43
N ASP A 398 -8.60 -13.32 14.26
CA ASP A 398 -9.54 -13.75 15.32
C ASP A 398 -9.90 -12.68 16.36
N ASP A 399 -9.81 -11.39 16.00
CA ASP A 399 -9.91 -10.27 16.94
C ASP A 399 -8.96 -10.41 18.15
N ARG A 400 -7.80 -11.06 18.01
CA ARG A 400 -6.83 -11.36 19.08
C ARG A 400 -5.39 -10.98 18.80
N MET A 401 -4.99 -11.02 17.53
CA MET A 401 -3.65 -10.64 17.11
C MET A 401 -3.75 -9.70 15.92
N CYS A 402 -2.83 -8.74 15.81
CA CYS A 402 -2.66 -7.98 14.59
C CYS A 402 -1.19 -7.73 14.24
N ILE A 403 -0.89 -7.51 12.98
CA ILE A 403 0.41 -7.02 12.51
C ILE A 403 0.19 -5.80 11.64
N CYS A 404 0.91 -4.72 11.92
CA CYS A 404 0.79 -3.44 11.23
C CYS A 404 2.17 -2.76 11.12
N GLY A 405 2.44 -2.12 9.99
CA GLY A 405 3.69 -1.42 9.72
C GLY A 405 3.86 -1.07 8.25
N SER A 406 5.10 -1.17 7.72
CA SER A 406 5.42 -0.75 6.34
C SER A 406 5.36 -1.87 5.29
N ALA A 407 5.43 -3.15 5.70
CA ALA A 407 5.64 -4.25 4.77
C ALA A 407 4.40 -4.67 3.99
N ASN A 408 4.49 -4.55 2.66
CA ASN A 408 3.46 -5.02 1.75
C ASN A 408 3.48 -6.56 1.62
N ILE A 409 2.37 -7.16 1.16
CA ILE A 409 2.37 -8.57 0.73
C ILE A 409 3.00 -8.64 -0.66
N ASN A 410 4.33 -8.62 -0.69
CA ASN A 410 5.16 -8.89 -1.87
C ASN A 410 6.59 -9.27 -1.46
N ASP A 411 7.39 -9.79 -2.38
CA ASP A 411 8.78 -10.14 -2.11
C ASP A 411 9.67 -8.95 -1.74
N ARG A 412 9.38 -7.75 -2.29
CA ARG A 412 10.14 -6.52 -2.04
C ARG A 412 10.15 -6.21 -0.54
N SER A 413 9.01 -6.36 0.12
CA SER A 413 8.86 -6.12 1.55
C SER A 413 9.14 -7.37 2.41
N LEU A 414 8.85 -8.59 1.94
CA LEU A 414 8.87 -9.79 2.80
C LEU A 414 10.15 -10.63 2.75
N GLN A 415 11.03 -10.44 1.76
CA GLN A 415 12.23 -11.29 1.60
C GLN A 415 13.45 -10.86 2.42
N GLY A 416 13.41 -9.74 3.17
CA GLY A 416 14.51 -9.27 4.03
C GLY A 416 15.72 -8.68 3.30
N SER A 417 16.13 -9.31 2.19
CA SER A 417 17.26 -8.91 1.34
C SER A 417 16.89 -7.90 0.25
N ARG A 418 15.63 -7.48 0.18
CA ARG A 418 15.16 -6.39 -0.68
C ARG A 418 14.96 -5.14 0.20
N ASP A 419 13.80 -4.49 0.18
CA ASP A 419 13.59 -3.25 0.93
C ASP A 419 13.62 -3.50 2.44
N SER A 420 14.07 -2.50 3.21
CA SER A 420 14.08 -2.56 4.66
C SER A 420 12.72 -2.14 5.22
N GLU A 421 12.04 -3.05 5.89
CA GLU A 421 10.68 -2.85 6.42
C GLU A 421 10.62 -3.04 7.93
N PHE A 422 9.60 -2.46 8.56
CA PHE A 422 9.36 -2.58 9.99
C PHE A 422 7.86 -2.70 10.28
N CYS A 423 7.48 -3.67 11.11
CA CYS A 423 6.13 -3.83 11.63
C CYS A 423 6.17 -4.13 13.13
N LEU A 424 5.02 -3.92 13.78
CA LEU A 424 4.74 -4.43 15.11
C LEU A 424 3.73 -5.56 14.96
N ALA A 425 4.09 -6.75 15.44
CA ALA A 425 3.16 -7.83 15.69
C ALA A 425 2.65 -7.67 17.13
N VAL A 426 1.33 -7.79 17.33
CA VAL A 426 0.64 -7.49 18.58
C VAL A 426 -0.27 -8.66 18.93
N GLU A 427 -0.26 -9.06 20.19
CA GLU A 427 -1.22 -9.99 20.81
C GLU A 427 -1.92 -9.28 21.97
N ASP A 428 -3.25 -9.39 22.03
CA ASP A 428 -4.07 -8.72 23.05
C ASP A 428 -3.91 -9.34 24.45
N ASP A 429 -3.62 -8.50 25.46
CA ASP A 429 -3.62 -8.87 26.89
C ASP A 429 -5.01 -8.66 27.51
N GLU A 430 -5.66 -7.52 27.21
CA GLU A 430 -6.99 -7.22 27.73
C GLU A 430 -8.09 -7.90 26.89
N MET A 431 -8.82 -8.83 27.52
CA MET A 431 -9.79 -9.69 26.84
C MET A 431 -11.24 -9.39 27.24
N ILE A 432 -12.09 -9.15 26.24
CA ILE A 432 -13.53 -8.88 26.39
C ILE A 432 -14.40 -10.02 25.84
N ASP A 433 -15.63 -10.13 26.34
CA ASP A 433 -16.62 -11.06 25.81
C ASP A 433 -17.18 -10.55 24.47
N SER A 434 -17.18 -11.41 23.45
CA SER A 434 -17.77 -11.15 22.13
C SER A 434 -18.34 -12.46 21.56
N GLN A 435 -18.67 -12.47 20.27
CA GLN A 435 -19.17 -13.64 19.56
C GLN A 435 -18.36 -13.87 18.28
N LEU A 436 -17.94 -15.12 18.03
CA LEU A 436 -17.35 -15.56 16.76
C LEU A 436 -18.06 -16.86 16.33
N ASN A 437 -18.49 -16.96 15.07
CA ASN A 437 -19.20 -18.14 14.55
C ASN A 437 -20.46 -18.54 15.36
N GLY A 438 -21.17 -17.56 15.90
CA GLY A 438 -22.32 -17.74 16.79
C GLY A 438 -21.94 -18.17 18.22
N GLN A 439 -20.67 -18.43 18.51
CA GLN A 439 -20.20 -18.91 19.82
C GLN A 439 -19.70 -17.74 20.68
N LYS A 440 -20.04 -17.75 21.97
CA LYS A 440 -19.49 -16.78 22.93
C LYS A 440 -18.00 -17.03 23.12
N GLN A 441 -17.17 -16.03 22.86
CA GLN A 441 -15.72 -16.16 22.88
C GLN A 441 -15.07 -14.89 23.44
N LYS A 442 -13.93 -15.07 24.12
CA LYS A 442 -13.09 -13.95 24.54
C LYS A 442 -12.18 -13.51 23.41
N VAL A 443 -12.36 -12.27 22.99
CA VAL A 443 -11.55 -11.57 21.98
C VAL A 443 -10.76 -10.43 22.63
N GLY A 444 -9.71 -9.98 21.96
CA GLY A 444 -8.87 -8.88 22.41
C GLY A 444 -9.57 -7.52 22.29
N LEU A 445 -9.41 -6.65 23.28
CA LEU A 445 -10.00 -5.32 23.29
C LEU A 445 -9.43 -4.43 22.16
N PHE A 446 -8.12 -4.46 21.94
CA PHE A 446 -7.43 -3.66 20.92
C PHE A 446 -7.80 -4.14 19.51
N SER A 447 -7.51 -5.41 19.19
CA SER A 447 -7.77 -5.96 17.85
C SER A 447 -9.25 -5.89 17.47
N SER A 448 -10.17 -6.26 18.38
CA SER A 448 -11.61 -6.19 18.09
C SER A 448 -12.11 -4.76 17.93
N THR A 449 -11.61 -3.79 18.71
CA THR A 449 -12.02 -2.38 18.57
C THR A 449 -11.56 -1.81 17.24
N TRP A 450 -10.32 -2.11 16.83
CA TRP A 450 -9.77 -1.68 15.54
C TRP A 450 -10.60 -2.23 14.38
N ARG A 451 -10.82 -3.55 14.37
CA ARG A 451 -11.56 -4.27 13.33
C ARG A 451 -13.05 -3.86 13.30
N LYS A 452 -13.68 -3.60 14.45
CA LYS A 452 -15.04 -3.02 14.56
C LYS A 452 -15.12 -1.61 13.96
N LYS A 453 -14.11 -0.77 14.15
CA LYS A 453 -14.05 0.59 13.59
C LYS A 453 -13.94 0.54 12.05
N LEU A 454 -13.02 -0.28 11.53
CA LEU A 454 -12.82 -0.45 10.08
C LEU A 454 -14.07 -1.01 9.40
N PHE A 455 -14.73 -2.01 10.00
CA PHE A 455 -15.94 -2.61 9.41
C PHE A 455 -17.10 -1.61 9.36
N ARG A 456 -17.31 -0.81 10.42
CA ARG A 456 -18.32 0.27 10.41
C ARG A 456 -18.01 1.34 9.35
N GLN A 457 -16.73 1.72 9.18
CA GLN A 457 -16.29 2.68 8.15
C GLN A 457 -16.50 2.14 6.72
N LEU A 458 -16.04 0.92 6.43
CA LEU A 458 -16.14 0.28 5.12
C LEU A 458 -17.59 0.08 4.68
N LEU A 459 -18.46 -0.37 5.59
CA LEU A 459 -19.86 -0.67 5.30
C LEU A 459 -20.79 0.55 5.47
N GLY A 460 -20.33 1.61 6.13
CA GLY A 460 -21.11 2.82 6.42
C GLY A 460 -22.13 2.65 7.54
N ILE A 461 -21.96 1.64 8.40
CA ILE A 461 -22.84 1.30 9.52
C ILE A 461 -22.71 2.38 10.60
N LYS A 462 -23.80 3.09 10.89
CA LYS A 462 -23.82 4.19 11.88
C LYS A 462 -24.30 3.76 13.27
N ASN A 463 -25.14 2.73 13.34
CA ASN A 463 -25.66 2.16 14.57
C ASN A 463 -25.82 0.64 14.40
N GLU A 464 -25.96 -0.08 15.51
CA GLU A 464 -25.99 -1.56 15.51
C GLU A 464 -27.36 -2.13 15.10
N GLU A 465 -28.37 -1.27 14.92
CA GLU A 465 -29.68 -1.61 14.37
C GLU A 465 -29.64 -1.99 12.88
N GLU A 466 -28.66 -1.50 12.12
CA GLU A 466 -28.51 -1.84 10.69
C GLU A 466 -27.88 -3.23 10.50
N MET A 467 -26.80 -3.51 11.25
CA MET A 467 -26.05 -4.76 11.25
C MET A 467 -25.04 -4.74 12.41
N SER A 468 -24.95 -5.80 13.21
CA SER A 468 -23.86 -5.93 14.20
C SER A 468 -22.55 -6.26 13.47
N VAL A 469 -21.45 -5.67 13.96
CA VAL A 469 -20.07 -5.96 13.51
C VAL A 469 -19.32 -6.83 14.53
N ASP A 470 -20.02 -7.46 15.48
CA ASP A 470 -19.37 -8.23 16.55
C ASP A 470 -18.90 -9.62 16.10
N ASP A 471 -19.69 -10.31 15.26
CA ASP A 471 -19.37 -11.63 14.71
C ASP A 471 -19.04 -11.55 13.20
N PRO A 472 -17.77 -11.32 12.83
CA PRO A 472 -17.32 -11.27 11.44
C PRO A 472 -17.35 -12.63 10.73
N CYS A 473 -17.62 -13.74 11.43
CA CYS A 473 -17.60 -15.07 10.82
C CYS A 473 -19.00 -15.57 10.42
N SER A 474 -20.04 -14.99 11.05
CA SER A 474 -21.45 -15.30 10.79
C SER A 474 -21.83 -15.16 9.32
N ASP A 475 -22.68 -16.06 8.83
CA ASP A 475 -23.11 -16.08 7.42
C ASP A 475 -23.92 -14.82 7.07
N GLU A 476 -24.68 -14.31 8.03
CA GLU A 476 -25.43 -13.06 7.93
C GLU A 476 -24.51 -11.86 7.69
N PHE A 477 -23.48 -11.69 8.52
CA PHE A 477 -22.52 -10.60 8.37
C PHE A 477 -21.67 -10.76 7.10
N TYR A 478 -21.18 -11.97 6.81
CA TYR A 478 -20.36 -12.25 5.63
C TYR A 478 -21.12 -11.93 4.33
N GLU A 479 -22.37 -12.40 4.21
CA GLU A 479 -23.19 -12.13 3.03
C GLU A 479 -23.72 -10.68 3.00
N TYR A 480 -23.93 -10.02 4.16
CA TYR A 480 -24.18 -8.58 4.20
C TYR A 480 -23.00 -7.77 3.65
N PHE A 481 -21.77 -8.13 4.03
CA PHE A 481 -20.55 -7.47 3.54
C PHE A 481 -20.44 -7.60 2.01
N ARG A 482 -20.55 -8.82 1.48
CA ARG A 482 -20.51 -9.10 0.03
C ARG A 482 -21.60 -8.32 -0.73
N ARG A 483 -22.85 -8.36 -0.24
CA ARG A 483 -23.99 -7.66 -0.85
C ARG A 483 -23.82 -6.15 -0.85
N ARG A 484 -23.30 -5.56 0.23
CA ARG A 484 -23.00 -4.12 0.36
C ARG A 484 -21.92 -3.71 -0.65
N ALA A 485 -20.83 -4.48 -0.74
CA ALA A 485 -19.75 -4.25 -1.69
C ALA A 485 -20.21 -4.36 -3.16
N LYS A 486 -21.00 -5.38 -3.49
CA LYS A 486 -21.57 -5.58 -4.83
C LYS A 486 -22.56 -4.48 -5.23
N ALA A 487 -23.46 -4.10 -4.33
CA ALA A 487 -24.44 -3.04 -4.58
C ALA A 487 -23.76 -1.67 -4.79
N ASN A 488 -22.76 -1.33 -3.97
CA ASN A 488 -21.96 -0.13 -4.16
C ASN A 488 -21.26 -0.14 -5.53
N ALA A 489 -20.59 -1.25 -5.89
CA ALA A 489 -19.91 -1.40 -7.17
C ALA A 489 -20.86 -1.19 -8.36
N GLN A 490 -22.04 -1.81 -8.34
CA GLN A 490 -23.07 -1.67 -9.38
C GLN A 490 -23.55 -0.22 -9.54
N ILE A 491 -23.73 0.53 -8.45
CA ILE A 491 -24.10 1.95 -8.52
C ILE A 491 -22.97 2.78 -9.13
N TYR A 492 -21.71 2.52 -8.76
CA TYR A 492 -20.57 3.23 -9.35
C TYR A 492 -20.43 2.97 -10.85
N GLU A 493 -20.59 1.71 -11.28
CA GLU A 493 -20.60 1.33 -12.69
C GLU A 493 -21.74 2.01 -13.47
N GLU A 494 -22.95 2.03 -12.93
CA GLU A 494 -24.12 2.63 -13.60
C GLU A 494 -24.05 4.16 -13.66
N VAL A 495 -23.59 4.82 -12.59
CA VAL A 495 -23.57 6.28 -12.53
C VAL A 495 -22.40 6.87 -13.33
N PHE A 496 -21.22 6.26 -13.24
CA PHE A 496 -19.96 6.86 -13.69
C PHE A 496 -19.19 6.06 -14.75
N ASN A 497 -19.65 4.86 -15.15
CA ASN A 497 -18.88 3.91 -15.97
C ASN A 497 -17.46 3.68 -15.39
N THR A 498 -17.36 3.42 -14.08
CA THR A 498 -16.07 3.31 -13.38
C THR A 498 -15.21 2.15 -13.85
N LEU A 499 -13.90 2.39 -13.86
CA LEU A 499 -12.87 1.35 -13.93
C LEU A 499 -12.21 1.18 -12.54
N PRO A 500 -11.69 -0.02 -12.21
CA PRO A 500 -11.87 -1.27 -12.95
C PRO A 500 -13.27 -1.88 -12.72
N THR A 501 -13.67 -2.83 -13.57
CA THR A 501 -15.01 -3.47 -13.52
C THR A 501 -14.97 -4.88 -14.12
N ASN A 502 -15.81 -5.79 -13.61
CA ASN A 502 -16.00 -7.15 -14.17
C ASN A 502 -16.71 -7.16 -15.54
N ARG A 503 -17.32 -6.05 -15.97
CA ARG A 503 -17.88 -5.88 -17.33
C ARG A 503 -16.80 -5.69 -18.41
N VAL A 504 -15.59 -5.46 -17.93
CA VAL A 504 -14.31 -5.08 -18.50
C VAL A 504 -13.29 -6.14 -18.90
N ARG A 505 -13.43 -7.01 -19.91
CA ARG A 505 -12.51 -8.17 -20.05
C ARG A 505 -11.27 -7.94 -20.91
N THR A 506 -11.26 -6.91 -21.77
CA THR A 506 -10.12 -6.55 -22.63
C THR A 506 -9.85 -5.03 -22.68
N PHE A 507 -8.61 -4.60 -22.95
CA PHE A 507 -8.21 -3.19 -23.13
C PHE A 507 -8.95 -2.49 -24.29
N ILE A 508 -9.41 -3.26 -25.27
CA ILE A 508 -10.27 -2.79 -26.35
C ILE A 508 -11.63 -2.37 -25.75
N GLU A 509 -12.28 -3.27 -25.00
CA GLU A 509 -13.53 -2.98 -24.29
C GLU A 509 -13.40 -1.83 -23.29
N VAL A 510 -12.25 -1.65 -22.62
CA VAL A 510 -12.03 -0.49 -21.73
C VAL A 510 -12.23 0.82 -22.51
N THR A 511 -11.82 0.85 -23.79
CA THR A 511 -11.88 2.07 -24.61
C THR A 511 -13.31 2.36 -25.02
N GLU A 512 -14.06 1.33 -25.39
CA GLU A 512 -15.48 1.45 -25.72
C GLU A 512 -16.32 1.78 -24.49
N TYR A 513 -16.03 1.16 -23.35
CA TYR A 513 -16.76 1.36 -22.09
C TYR A 513 -16.60 2.79 -21.55
N THR A 514 -15.39 3.35 -21.60
CA THR A 514 -15.14 4.74 -21.17
C THR A 514 -15.73 5.81 -22.11
N GLN A 515 -16.09 5.44 -23.34
CA GLN A 515 -16.77 6.31 -24.31
C GLN A 515 -18.30 6.24 -24.24
N LYS A 516 -18.87 5.27 -23.53
CA LYS A 516 -20.33 5.20 -23.30
C LYS A 516 -20.78 6.40 -22.47
N SER A 517 -21.96 6.92 -22.79
CA SER A 517 -22.61 7.95 -21.97
C SER A 517 -22.76 7.46 -20.52
N LYS A 518 -22.47 8.35 -19.57
CA LYS A 518 -22.56 8.07 -18.13
C LYS A 518 -23.88 8.63 -17.63
N LEU A 519 -24.56 7.95 -16.72
CA LEU A 519 -25.83 8.45 -16.17
C LEU A 519 -25.64 9.81 -15.47
N ARG A 520 -24.48 10.06 -14.85
CA ARG A 520 -24.13 11.37 -14.26
C ARG A 520 -24.22 12.53 -15.27
N ASP A 521 -23.96 12.26 -16.56
CA ASP A 521 -23.89 13.25 -17.62
C ASP A 521 -25.29 13.39 -18.30
N THR A 522 -26.04 12.28 -18.44
CA THR A 522 -27.35 12.27 -19.14
C THR A 522 -28.56 12.55 -18.23
N ASP A 523 -28.50 12.18 -16.95
CA ASP A 523 -29.51 12.51 -15.93
C ASP A 523 -28.83 12.70 -14.56
N PRO A 524 -28.28 13.91 -14.30
CA PRO A 524 -27.63 14.23 -13.03
C PRO A 524 -28.52 14.04 -11.79
N LEU A 525 -29.84 14.18 -11.92
CA LEU A 525 -30.79 14.04 -10.80
C LEU A 525 -30.99 12.57 -10.43
N ALA A 526 -31.19 11.68 -11.41
CA ALA A 526 -31.24 10.25 -11.18
C ALA A 526 -29.89 9.70 -10.70
N ALA A 527 -28.79 10.19 -11.26
CA ALA A 527 -27.44 9.88 -10.80
C ALA A 527 -27.23 10.25 -9.32
N HIS A 528 -27.57 11.47 -8.92
CA HIS A 528 -27.45 11.90 -7.52
C HIS A 528 -28.33 11.08 -6.58
N LYS A 529 -29.55 10.72 -7.01
CA LYS A 529 -30.48 9.85 -6.25
C LYS A 529 -29.94 8.43 -6.09
N LYS A 530 -29.20 7.89 -7.07
CA LYS A 530 -28.49 6.61 -6.97
C LYS A 530 -27.28 6.70 -6.06
N CYS A 531 -26.45 7.71 -6.23
CA CYS A 531 -25.29 7.98 -5.37
C CYS A 531 -25.65 8.05 -3.87
N LYS A 532 -26.79 8.67 -3.51
CA LYS A 532 -27.31 8.69 -2.12
C LYS A 532 -27.66 7.31 -1.52
N GLN A 533 -27.73 6.25 -2.32
CA GLN A 533 -27.96 4.87 -1.87
C GLN A 533 -26.65 4.14 -1.50
N ILE A 534 -25.50 4.64 -1.97
CA ILE A 534 -24.18 4.10 -1.58
C ILE A 534 -24.00 4.28 -0.07
N LYS A 535 -23.48 3.23 0.59
CA LYS A 535 -23.21 3.21 2.03
C LYS A 535 -21.79 2.73 2.29
N GLY A 536 -21.04 3.50 3.07
CA GLY A 536 -19.63 3.25 3.30
C GLY A 536 -18.81 3.45 2.02
N PHE A 537 -17.70 2.73 1.94
CA PHE A 537 -16.70 2.89 0.89
C PHE A 537 -16.37 1.59 0.16
N VAL A 538 -16.77 0.44 0.71
CA VAL A 538 -16.39 -0.87 0.18
C VAL A 538 -17.08 -1.16 -1.16
N VAL A 539 -16.32 -1.71 -2.09
CA VAL A 539 -16.80 -2.25 -3.37
C VAL A 539 -16.21 -3.63 -3.63
N GLU A 540 -16.91 -4.47 -4.40
CA GLU A 540 -16.42 -5.76 -4.88
C GLU A 540 -15.13 -5.55 -5.71
N PHE A 541 -14.07 -6.32 -5.45
CA PHE A 541 -12.84 -6.21 -6.26
C PHE A 541 -13.07 -6.90 -7.62
N PRO A 542 -12.80 -6.25 -8.75
CA PRO A 542 -13.19 -6.77 -10.05
C PRO A 542 -12.18 -7.78 -10.61
N LEU A 543 -12.28 -9.03 -10.14
CA LEU A 543 -11.42 -10.16 -10.50
C LEU A 543 -11.44 -10.57 -11.99
N GLU A 544 -12.45 -10.15 -12.75
CA GLU A 544 -12.58 -10.39 -14.19
C GLU A 544 -12.09 -9.20 -15.04
N TYR A 545 -11.61 -8.11 -14.41
CA TYR A 545 -11.11 -6.94 -15.12
C TYR A 545 -9.82 -7.26 -15.90
N VAL A 546 -9.85 -6.97 -17.20
CA VAL A 546 -8.81 -7.27 -18.21
C VAL A 546 -8.29 -8.72 -18.14
N ALA A 547 -9.17 -9.65 -17.76
CA ALA A 547 -8.84 -11.06 -17.55
C ALA A 547 -8.36 -11.77 -18.83
N ASP A 548 -8.82 -11.35 -20.01
CA ASP A 548 -8.55 -12.03 -21.28
C ASP A 548 -7.27 -11.51 -21.97
N ASP A 549 -6.66 -10.43 -21.49
CA ASP A 549 -5.42 -9.86 -22.03
C ASP A 549 -4.14 -10.39 -21.36
N VAL A 550 -3.02 -10.30 -22.08
CA VAL A 550 -1.66 -10.42 -21.53
C VAL A 550 -1.23 -9.07 -20.94
N LEU A 551 -1.30 -8.95 -19.63
CA LEU A 551 -1.06 -7.70 -18.86
C LEU A 551 0.44 -7.39 -18.65
N ILE A 552 1.31 -7.99 -19.44
CA ILE A 552 2.77 -7.99 -19.22
C ILE A 552 3.40 -6.94 -20.13
N PRO A 553 4.27 -6.05 -19.62
CA PRO A 553 4.91 -5.04 -20.45
C PRO A 553 5.70 -5.69 -21.59
N LYS A 554 5.46 -5.23 -22.82
CA LYS A 554 6.19 -5.72 -24.00
C LYS A 554 7.68 -5.43 -23.85
N TRP A 555 8.54 -6.32 -24.33
CA TRP A 555 10.01 -6.17 -24.21
C TRP A 555 10.58 -4.89 -24.83
N THR A 556 9.81 -4.22 -25.71
CA THR A 556 10.15 -2.92 -26.30
C THR A 556 9.89 -1.73 -25.37
N THR A 557 9.31 -1.96 -24.19
CA THR A 557 9.08 -0.96 -23.14
C THR A 557 10.19 -1.03 -22.08
N LYS A 558 10.39 0.05 -21.32
CA LYS A 558 11.35 0.05 -20.20
C LYS A 558 10.99 -1.03 -19.18
N GLU A 559 9.71 -1.21 -18.92
CA GLU A 559 9.15 -2.14 -17.93
C GLU A 559 9.16 -3.60 -18.38
N GLY A 560 9.51 -3.91 -19.63
CA GLY A 560 9.77 -5.27 -20.14
C GLY A 560 11.23 -5.53 -20.54
N LEU A 561 12.11 -4.54 -20.36
CA LEU A 561 13.57 -4.68 -20.35
C LEU A 561 14.12 -4.80 -18.91
N ILE A 562 13.39 -4.20 -17.96
CA ILE A 562 13.32 -4.63 -16.56
C ILE A 562 12.58 -5.97 -16.53
#